data_AF-A0A956C1D8-F1
#
_entry.id   AF-A0A956C1D8-F1
#
_cell.length_a   1.000
_cell.length_b   1.000
_cell.length_c   1.000
_cell.angle_alpha   90.00
_cell.angle_beta   90.00
_cell.angle_gamma   90.00
#
_symmetry.space_group_name_H-M   'P 1'
#
loop_
_entity.id
_entity.type
_entity.pdbx_description
1 polymer ?
#
loop_
_entity_poly.entity_id
_entity_poly.type
_entity_poly.pdbx_seq_one_letter_code
_entity_poly.pdbx_strand_id
1 'polypeptide(L)'
;MGTRTSTIALCLGLFGMGCTLTAAPAEGPTDGPRSLAPDQKDDGKVTPAPGKALARVVHAAPDAPRVDVYVKGVATPVLTGLSYSETSPWIEVDPGTYAFEVRVSPSTAADPAVFTTADLAVPAGAKLSAVAAGLVGSKEADSSFRVLPVVETFAAAEAGSARVRVIHAGADAPQVDLDVGADDPSAPEISAIDRFTATAGEGAKLPAGKALRVGIAKDGASVTKFTTPALPDGGEILVIATGLLGGAARDRDGFSLLAVGPKGSIGLIKQDPILYALHAGPDAPPVDAFVGTAEIFDNLAFGGLSAPIQVSPGSYDVDLFGHTAGSTRPTTTPALSQSTGALAAGESYLVAATGFLAAGAAQPLRLAAYREAFDRSATDPKLRAVHASPDAPKVDIGLAPHGAINPVLFGGLTFGDASDAMGLTAPVASLPIGVSPAGQPSSLVARLTVPTAAGQRAFVVAAGAISHQQNGQGFRLLVVDTAPTPWTVTTVLPH
;
A
#
# COMPACT_ATOMS: atom_id res chain seq x y z
N MET A 1 -19.06 28.81 -32.37
CA MET A 1 -18.86 30.20 -31.93
C MET A 1 -19.75 30.45 -30.72
N GLY A 2 -19.18 30.87 -29.59
CA GLY A 2 -19.91 31.17 -28.36
C GLY A 2 -19.22 30.65 -27.10
N THR A 3 -18.05 31.20 -26.79
CA THR A 3 -17.30 31.06 -25.53
C THR A 3 -18.10 31.58 -24.34
N ARG A 4 -18.17 30.84 -23.23
CA ARG A 4 -18.59 31.36 -21.92
C ARG A 4 -17.44 31.35 -20.93
N THR A 5 -17.15 32.56 -20.47
CA THR A 5 -16.12 33.02 -19.56
C THR A 5 -16.49 32.67 -18.11
N SER A 6 -15.57 32.06 -17.37
CA SER A 6 -15.63 31.92 -15.90
C SER A 6 -15.16 33.20 -15.23
N THR A 7 -16.00 33.78 -14.38
CA THR A 7 -15.63 34.93 -13.53
C THR A 7 -15.09 34.41 -12.20
N ILE A 8 -13.79 34.61 -11.99
CA ILE A 8 -13.08 34.45 -10.71
C ILE A 8 -13.35 35.69 -9.87
N ALA A 9 -13.90 35.53 -8.67
CA ALA A 9 -13.94 36.59 -7.65
C ALA A 9 -12.72 36.45 -6.74
N LEU A 10 -11.75 37.32 -6.96
CA LEU A 10 -10.54 37.51 -6.16
C LEU A 10 -10.88 38.47 -5.00
N CYS A 11 -10.82 38.00 -3.75
CA CYS A 11 -10.84 38.86 -2.57
C CYS A 11 -9.40 39.27 -2.22
N LEU A 12 -9.08 40.55 -2.36
CA LEU A 12 -7.83 41.14 -1.86
C LEU A 12 -8.14 42.40 -1.03
N GLY A 13 -7.75 42.37 0.25
CA GLY A 13 -7.15 43.52 0.92
C GLY A 13 -8.02 44.48 1.75
N LEU A 14 -7.80 44.39 3.06
CA LEU A 14 -7.50 45.50 4.00
C LEU A 14 -8.61 46.44 4.54
N PHE A 15 -8.68 46.44 5.88
CA PHE A 15 -9.25 47.40 6.84
C PHE A 15 -10.79 47.59 6.93
N GLY A 16 -11.33 47.07 8.04
CA GLY A 16 -12.16 47.86 8.96
C GLY A 16 -13.67 47.95 8.71
N MET A 17 -14.43 47.45 9.70
CA MET A 17 -15.84 47.76 10.01
C MET A 17 -16.97 47.09 9.19
N GLY A 18 -17.59 46.12 9.88
CA GLY A 18 -18.99 45.67 9.88
C GLY A 18 -19.91 46.06 8.73
N CYS A 19 -20.42 45.04 8.03
CA CYS A 19 -21.64 45.15 7.24
C CYS A 19 -22.58 43.97 7.59
N THR A 20 -23.59 44.26 8.41
CA THR A 20 -24.77 43.41 8.60
C THR A 20 -25.83 43.85 7.60
N LEU A 21 -26.38 42.93 6.81
CA LEU A 21 -27.64 43.17 6.11
C LEU A 21 -28.65 42.10 6.51
N THR A 22 -29.70 42.55 7.19
CA THR A 22 -30.95 41.85 7.42
C THR A 22 -31.91 42.15 6.25
N ALA A 23 -32.71 41.16 5.84
CA ALA A 23 -33.94 41.38 5.11
C ALA A 23 -34.91 40.21 5.32
N ALA A 24 -36.13 40.53 5.73
CA ALA A 24 -37.33 39.69 5.77
C ALA A 24 -38.39 40.32 4.83
N PRO A 25 -39.61 39.78 4.70
CA PRO A 25 -40.04 38.46 4.20
C PRO A 25 -40.96 38.60 2.95
N ALA A 26 -41.33 37.49 2.29
CA ALA A 26 -42.53 37.43 1.43
C ALA A 26 -43.04 35.97 1.30
N GLU A 27 -44.36 35.82 1.39
CA GLU A 27 -45.14 34.59 1.56
C GLU A 27 -45.42 33.81 0.26
N GLY A 28 -45.48 32.47 0.39
CA GLY A 28 -46.45 31.53 -0.22
C GLY A 28 -46.46 31.28 -1.75
N PRO A 29 -46.49 29.99 -2.17
CA PRO A 29 -47.82 29.42 -2.44
C PRO A 29 -48.07 28.08 -1.75
N THR A 30 -49.36 27.81 -1.54
CA THR A 30 -49.96 26.68 -0.83
C THR A 30 -49.65 25.32 -1.48
N ASP A 31 -49.00 24.42 -0.74
CA ASP A 31 -49.04 22.97 -1.01
C ASP A 31 -49.78 22.31 0.17
N GLY A 32 -50.76 21.46 -0.14
CA GLY A 32 -51.58 20.75 0.84
C GLY A 32 -50.76 19.80 1.71
N PRO A 33 -51.35 19.17 2.73
CA PRO A 33 -50.59 18.36 3.68
C PRO A 33 -49.96 17.17 2.97
N ARG A 34 -48.65 17.26 2.69
CA ARG A 34 -47.82 16.08 2.41
C ARG A 34 -47.83 15.24 3.68
N SER A 35 -48.45 14.08 3.57
CA SER A 35 -48.37 13.01 4.55
C SER A 35 -46.90 12.79 4.90
N LEU A 36 -46.55 13.05 6.16
CA LEU A 36 -45.26 12.66 6.74
C LEU A 36 -45.29 11.13 6.91
N ALA A 37 -45.02 10.41 5.83
CA ALA A 37 -44.51 9.04 5.96
C ALA A 37 -43.16 9.12 6.68
N PRO A 38 -42.89 8.26 7.68
CA PRO A 38 -41.63 8.28 8.40
C PRO A 38 -40.47 8.07 7.41
N ASP A 39 -39.43 8.88 7.57
CA ASP A 39 -38.18 8.82 6.81
C ASP A 39 -37.71 7.37 6.64
N GLN A 40 -37.92 6.79 5.44
CA GLN A 40 -37.15 5.61 5.04
C GLN A 40 -35.70 6.05 4.98
N LYS A 41 -34.92 5.63 5.96
CA LYS A 41 -33.46 5.61 5.88
C LYS A 41 -33.12 4.91 4.55
N ASP A 42 -32.61 5.66 3.57
CA ASP A 42 -32.09 5.08 2.32
C ASP A 42 -30.99 4.08 2.69
N ASP A 43 -31.36 2.80 2.77
CA ASP A 43 -30.47 1.70 3.11
C ASP A 43 -29.59 1.29 1.93
N GLY A 44 -29.75 1.97 0.78
CA GLY A 44 -28.97 1.75 -0.44
C GLY A 44 -29.22 0.40 -1.10
N LYS A 45 -30.21 -0.37 -0.65
CA LYS A 45 -30.51 -1.68 -1.23
C LYS A 45 -31.35 -1.50 -2.49
N VAL A 46 -30.84 -2.02 -3.61
CA VAL A 46 -31.55 -2.02 -4.89
C VAL A 46 -32.17 -3.39 -5.11
N THR A 47 -33.47 -3.43 -5.39
CA THR A 47 -34.21 -4.66 -5.71
C THR A 47 -34.61 -4.62 -7.18
N PRO A 48 -34.46 -5.72 -7.94
CA PRO A 48 -34.93 -5.77 -9.32
C PRO A 48 -36.44 -5.52 -9.41
N ALA A 49 -36.92 -4.87 -10.49
CA ALA A 49 -38.34 -4.81 -10.75
C ALA A 49 -38.97 -6.22 -10.92
N PRO A 50 -40.29 -6.39 -10.69
CA PRO A 50 -40.94 -7.68 -10.85
C PRO A 50 -40.66 -8.32 -12.23
N GLY A 51 -40.14 -9.54 -12.22
CA GLY A 51 -39.79 -10.28 -13.45
C GLY A 51 -38.46 -9.87 -14.10
N LYS A 52 -37.73 -8.91 -13.53
CA LYS A 52 -36.40 -8.47 -13.99
C LYS A 52 -35.29 -9.04 -13.12
N ALA A 53 -34.05 -8.78 -13.52
CA ALA A 53 -32.84 -9.01 -12.75
C ALA A 53 -31.95 -7.75 -12.77
N LEU A 54 -30.99 -7.68 -11.86
CA LEU A 54 -29.95 -6.64 -11.84
C LEU A 54 -28.59 -7.28 -12.13
N ALA A 55 -27.81 -6.65 -12.99
CA ALA A 55 -26.43 -7.04 -13.27
C ALA A 55 -25.48 -5.86 -13.08
N ARG A 56 -24.26 -6.12 -12.61
CA ARG A 56 -23.16 -5.14 -12.59
C ARG A 56 -21.83 -5.81 -12.90
N VAL A 57 -20.85 -5.01 -13.29
CA VAL A 57 -19.49 -5.46 -13.58
C VAL A 57 -18.54 -4.89 -12.54
N VAL A 58 -17.68 -5.74 -11.98
CA VAL A 58 -16.57 -5.33 -11.11
C VAL A 58 -15.26 -5.59 -11.82
N HIS A 59 -14.43 -4.57 -11.99
CA HIS A 59 -13.14 -4.71 -12.65
C HIS A 59 -12.02 -5.04 -11.66
N ALA A 60 -11.74 -6.34 -11.47
CA ALA A 60 -10.71 -6.84 -10.56
C ALA A 60 -9.53 -7.55 -11.28
N ALA A 61 -9.35 -7.32 -12.59
CA ALA A 61 -8.17 -7.75 -13.35
C ALA A 61 -7.09 -6.65 -13.36
N PRO A 62 -5.91 -6.84 -12.74
CA PRO A 62 -4.97 -5.75 -12.50
C PRO A 62 -4.17 -5.24 -13.71
N ASP A 63 -3.93 -6.11 -14.70
CA ASP A 63 -3.20 -5.81 -15.93
C ASP A 63 -4.12 -5.35 -17.08
N ALA A 64 -5.44 -5.46 -16.91
CA ALA A 64 -6.39 -5.04 -17.93
C ALA A 64 -6.49 -3.50 -17.99
N PRO A 65 -6.54 -2.93 -19.22
CA PRO A 65 -6.78 -1.50 -19.39
C PRO A 65 -8.23 -1.13 -19.06
N ARG A 66 -8.61 0.15 -19.21
CA ARG A 66 -10.01 0.56 -19.17
C ARG A 66 -10.81 -0.19 -20.24
N VAL A 67 -12.01 -0.69 -19.92
CA VAL A 67 -12.81 -1.53 -20.82
C VAL A 67 -14.23 -1.01 -21.10
N ASP A 68 -14.74 -1.35 -22.28
CA ASP A 68 -16.16 -1.30 -22.63
C ASP A 68 -16.73 -2.73 -22.68
N VAL A 69 -18.01 -2.90 -22.34
CA VAL A 69 -18.70 -4.19 -22.33
C VAL A 69 -19.89 -4.15 -23.27
N TYR A 70 -19.99 -5.18 -24.12
CA TYR A 70 -21.06 -5.37 -25.09
C TYR A 70 -21.77 -6.68 -24.82
N VAL A 71 -23.07 -6.73 -25.10
CA VAL A 71 -23.74 -8.02 -25.32
C VAL A 71 -23.31 -8.52 -26.70
N LYS A 72 -22.91 -9.79 -26.82
CA LYS A 72 -22.40 -10.36 -28.06
C LYS A 72 -23.41 -10.17 -29.20
N GLY A 73 -22.95 -9.61 -30.32
CA GLY A 73 -23.78 -9.31 -31.49
C GLY A 73 -24.57 -8.00 -31.39
N VAL A 74 -24.49 -7.26 -30.29
CA VAL A 74 -25.10 -5.92 -30.13
C VAL A 74 -24.05 -4.84 -30.37
N ALA A 75 -24.36 -3.86 -31.21
CA ALA A 75 -23.40 -2.85 -31.63
C ALA A 75 -23.15 -1.73 -30.62
N THR A 76 -24.03 -1.56 -29.63
CA THR A 76 -23.94 -0.52 -28.60
C THR A 76 -23.41 -1.13 -27.31
N PRO A 77 -22.40 -0.52 -26.65
CA PRO A 77 -21.92 -1.00 -25.37
C PRO A 77 -22.99 -0.82 -24.29
N VAL A 78 -23.11 -1.80 -23.41
CA VAL A 78 -23.95 -1.70 -22.19
C VAL A 78 -23.20 -1.00 -21.05
N LEU A 79 -21.87 -0.96 -21.12
CA LEU A 79 -21.01 -0.24 -20.20
C LEU A 79 -19.82 0.32 -20.96
N THR A 80 -19.45 1.56 -20.67
CA THR A 80 -18.27 2.19 -21.26
C THR A 80 -17.30 2.65 -20.19
N GLY A 81 -16.01 2.44 -20.46
CA GLY A 81 -14.95 3.07 -19.72
C GLY A 81 -14.83 2.60 -18.28
N LEU A 82 -15.01 1.32 -17.96
CA LEU A 82 -14.78 0.81 -16.61
C LEU A 82 -13.28 0.58 -16.38
N SER A 83 -12.68 1.14 -15.33
CA SER A 83 -11.27 0.95 -14.96
C SER A 83 -11.07 -0.04 -13.83
N TYR A 84 -9.84 -0.54 -13.70
CA TYR A 84 -9.43 -1.36 -12.55
C TYR A 84 -9.82 -0.71 -11.22
N SER A 85 -10.36 -1.53 -10.30
CA SER A 85 -10.97 -1.17 -9.00
C SER A 85 -12.34 -0.46 -9.06
N GLU A 86 -12.88 -0.20 -10.24
CA GLU A 86 -14.23 0.36 -10.39
C GLU A 86 -15.30 -0.75 -10.49
N THR A 87 -16.50 -0.40 -10.05
CA THR A 87 -17.72 -1.20 -10.19
C THR A 87 -18.75 -0.37 -10.93
N SER A 88 -19.40 -0.96 -11.93
CA SER A 88 -20.47 -0.28 -12.64
C SER A 88 -21.70 -0.04 -11.74
N PRO A 89 -22.57 0.92 -12.09
CA PRO A 89 -23.93 0.93 -11.57
C PRO A 89 -24.64 -0.41 -11.85
N TRP A 90 -25.71 -0.68 -11.10
CA TRP A 90 -26.63 -1.75 -11.44
C TRP A 90 -27.36 -1.45 -12.74
N ILE A 91 -27.47 -2.44 -13.60
CA ILE A 91 -28.20 -2.41 -14.86
C ILE A 91 -29.37 -3.38 -14.73
N GLU A 92 -30.58 -2.90 -14.98
CA GLU A 92 -31.75 -3.76 -15.06
C GLU A 92 -31.76 -4.51 -16.38
N VAL A 93 -31.95 -5.82 -16.31
CA VAL A 93 -31.91 -6.72 -17.46
C VAL A 93 -33.06 -7.72 -17.40
N ASP A 94 -33.47 -8.20 -18.57
CA ASP A 94 -34.36 -9.34 -18.64
C ASP A 94 -33.65 -10.62 -18.16
N PRO A 95 -34.35 -11.52 -17.47
CA PRO A 95 -33.78 -12.82 -17.13
C PRO A 95 -33.48 -13.62 -18.40
N GLY A 96 -32.32 -14.28 -18.45
CA GLY A 96 -31.90 -14.96 -19.66
C GLY A 96 -30.47 -15.46 -19.58
N THR A 97 -29.95 -15.86 -20.74
CA THR A 97 -28.55 -16.27 -20.89
C THR A 97 -27.88 -15.34 -21.88
N TYR A 98 -26.74 -14.79 -21.50
CA TYR A 98 -26.03 -13.76 -22.26
C TYR A 98 -24.56 -14.13 -22.41
N ALA A 99 -24.02 -13.96 -23.61
CA ALA A 99 -22.57 -13.86 -23.81
C ALA A 99 -22.19 -12.38 -23.93
N PHE A 100 -21.09 -12.00 -23.30
CA PHE A 100 -20.58 -10.62 -23.33
C PHE A 100 -19.21 -10.55 -24.00
N GLU A 101 -18.95 -9.43 -24.66
CA GLU A 101 -17.67 -9.11 -25.27
C GLU A 101 -17.05 -7.92 -24.55
N VAL A 102 -15.81 -8.09 -24.09
CA VAL A 102 -15.02 -7.06 -23.43
C VAL A 102 -14.04 -6.48 -24.45
N ARG A 103 -13.99 -5.15 -24.55
CA ARG A 103 -13.11 -4.42 -25.47
C ARG A 103 -12.31 -3.35 -24.72
N VAL A 104 -11.16 -2.95 -25.25
CA VAL A 104 -10.38 -1.83 -24.69
C VAL A 104 -11.09 -0.52 -24.98
N SER A 105 -11.31 0.29 -23.96
CA SER A 105 -12.01 1.57 -24.07
C SER A 105 -11.07 2.70 -24.52
N PRO A 106 -11.55 3.65 -25.35
CA PRO A 106 -12.85 3.65 -26.02
C PRO A 106 -12.87 2.66 -27.20
N SER A 107 -14.03 2.06 -27.45
CA SER A 107 -14.23 1.09 -28.55
C SER A 107 -15.51 1.33 -29.32
N THR A 108 -15.60 0.65 -30.47
CA THR A 108 -16.78 0.47 -31.31
C THR A 108 -17.03 -1.03 -31.51
N ALA A 109 -18.19 -1.38 -32.07
CA ALA A 109 -18.53 -2.77 -32.39
C ALA A 109 -17.60 -3.43 -33.44
N ALA A 110 -16.83 -2.63 -34.19
CA ALA A 110 -15.86 -3.13 -35.17
C ALA A 110 -14.52 -3.53 -34.54
N ASP A 111 -14.23 -3.04 -33.33
CA ASP A 111 -12.98 -3.35 -32.63
C ASP A 111 -13.00 -4.78 -32.09
N PRO A 112 -11.86 -5.50 -32.12
CA PRO A 112 -11.80 -6.89 -31.65
C PRO A 112 -12.08 -7.01 -30.16
N ALA A 113 -12.65 -8.14 -29.74
CA ALA A 113 -12.87 -8.43 -28.32
C ALA A 113 -11.55 -8.89 -27.73
N VAL A 114 -11.16 -8.34 -26.58
CA VAL A 114 -10.03 -8.90 -25.80
C VAL A 114 -10.46 -10.14 -25.03
N PHE A 115 -11.77 -10.26 -24.74
CA PHE A 115 -12.36 -11.43 -24.12
C PHE A 115 -13.83 -11.59 -24.52
N THR A 116 -14.27 -12.83 -24.70
CA THR A 116 -15.68 -13.19 -24.86
C THR A 116 -16.04 -14.17 -23.76
N THR A 117 -17.06 -13.86 -22.96
CA THR A 117 -17.51 -14.76 -21.90
C THR A 117 -18.14 -16.02 -22.51
N ALA A 118 -18.14 -17.10 -21.74
CA ALA A 118 -19.14 -18.15 -21.95
C ALA A 118 -20.54 -17.57 -21.68
N ASP A 119 -21.56 -18.35 -22.03
CA ASP A 119 -22.96 -18.05 -21.74
C ASP A 119 -23.17 -17.92 -20.22
N LEU A 120 -23.54 -16.71 -19.78
CA LEU A 120 -23.82 -16.38 -18.38
C LEU A 120 -25.32 -16.36 -18.14
N ALA A 121 -25.78 -17.19 -17.21
CA ALA A 121 -27.17 -17.18 -16.79
C ALA A 121 -27.43 -15.99 -15.84
N VAL A 122 -28.51 -15.28 -16.11
CA VAL A 122 -29.05 -14.19 -15.28
C VAL A 122 -30.46 -14.62 -14.83
N PRO A 123 -30.60 -15.22 -13.64
CA PRO A 123 -31.89 -15.69 -13.16
C PRO A 123 -32.86 -14.54 -12.84
N ALA A 124 -34.16 -14.81 -12.92
CA ALA A 124 -35.18 -13.83 -12.53
C ALA A 124 -35.06 -13.46 -11.05
N GLY A 125 -35.16 -12.17 -10.74
CA GLY A 125 -35.03 -11.63 -9.38
C GLY A 125 -33.60 -11.61 -8.83
N ALA A 126 -32.59 -12.03 -9.60
CA ALA A 126 -31.20 -12.06 -9.13
C ALA A 126 -30.54 -10.68 -9.13
N LYS A 127 -29.59 -10.49 -8.21
CA LYS A 127 -28.55 -9.47 -8.26
C LYS A 127 -27.24 -10.15 -8.64
N LEU A 128 -26.74 -9.94 -9.86
CA LEU A 128 -25.54 -10.59 -10.38
C LEU A 128 -24.37 -9.61 -10.47
N SER A 129 -23.28 -9.91 -9.78
CA SER A 129 -21.98 -9.25 -9.95
C SER A 129 -21.08 -10.09 -10.84
N ALA A 130 -20.76 -9.59 -12.03
CA ALA A 130 -19.77 -10.18 -12.92
C ALA A 130 -18.38 -9.61 -12.57
N VAL A 131 -17.54 -10.41 -11.91
CA VAL A 131 -16.20 -9.98 -11.47
C VAL A 131 -15.17 -10.38 -12.51
N ALA A 132 -14.53 -9.41 -13.16
CA ALA A 132 -13.38 -9.64 -14.03
C ALA A 132 -12.15 -9.98 -13.17
N ALA A 133 -11.55 -11.15 -13.38
CA ALA A 133 -10.47 -11.70 -12.56
C ALA A 133 -9.34 -12.27 -13.42
N GLY A 134 -8.15 -12.46 -12.83
CA GLY A 134 -6.97 -12.95 -13.55
C GLY A 134 -6.29 -11.88 -14.41
N LEU A 135 -5.39 -12.31 -15.31
CA LEU A 135 -4.53 -11.48 -16.14
C LEU A 135 -4.88 -11.62 -17.62
N VAL A 136 -5.09 -10.49 -18.31
CA VAL A 136 -5.35 -10.44 -19.75
C VAL A 136 -4.12 -10.89 -20.53
N GLY A 137 -2.91 -10.59 -20.04
CA GLY A 137 -1.66 -10.98 -20.67
C GLY A 137 -1.30 -12.47 -20.51
N SER A 138 -1.96 -13.20 -19.60
CA SER A 138 -1.62 -14.60 -19.30
C SER A 138 -2.42 -15.60 -20.13
N LYS A 139 -1.72 -16.64 -20.61
CA LYS A 139 -2.31 -17.81 -21.27
C LYS A 139 -2.37 -19.05 -20.37
N GLU A 140 -1.77 -18.97 -19.20
CA GLU A 140 -1.76 -20.07 -18.24
C GLU A 140 -3.14 -20.20 -17.59
N ALA A 141 -3.71 -21.39 -17.57
CA ALA A 141 -5.06 -21.62 -17.03
C ALA A 141 -5.23 -21.17 -15.57
N ASP A 142 -4.12 -21.11 -14.83
CA ASP A 142 -4.05 -20.71 -13.44
C ASP A 142 -4.10 -19.19 -13.21
N SER A 143 -3.79 -18.39 -14.22
CA SER A 143 -3.72 -16.92 -14.08
C SER A 143 -4.40 -16.16 -15.21
N SER A 144 -4.90 -16.84 -16.25
CA SER A 144 -5.59 -16.23 -17.38
C SER A 144 -6.86 -15.50 -16.94
N PHE A 145 -7.15 -14.42 -17.66
CA PHE A 145 -8.36 -13.62 -17.48
C PHE A 145 -9.64 -14.47 -17.58
N ARG A 146 -10.62 -14.14 -16.73
CA ARG A 146 -11.96 -14.74 -16.73
C ARG A 146 -12.99 -13.81 -16.09
N VAL A 147 -14.26 -14.18 -16.19
CA VAL A 147 -15.37 -13.51 -15.51
C VAL A 147 -16.02 -14.48 -14.53
N LEU A 148 -16.12 -14.09 -13.26
CA LEU A 148 -16.76 -14.84 -12.19
C LEU A 148 -18.20 -14.31 -12.00
N PRO A 149 -19.24 -15.09 -12.33
CA PRO A 149 -20.61 -14.72 -12.03
C PRO A 149 -20.90 -14.94 -10.54
N VAL A 150 -21.21 -13.87 -9.81
CA VAL A 150 -21.53 -13.91 -8.38
C VAL A 150 -22.96 -13.43 -8.17
N VAL A 151 -23.89 -14.36 -7.93
CA VAL A 151 -25.24 -14.01 -7.48
C VAL A 151 -25.17 -13.61 -6.01
N GLU A 152 -25.62 -12.40 -5.69
CA GLU A 152 -25.61 -11.84 -4.35
C GLU A 152 -26.84 -12.28 -3.55
N THR A 153 -26.60 -13.13 -2.55
CA THR A 153 -27.63 -13.75 -1.70
C THR A 153 -27.30 -13.55 -0.21
N PHE A 154 -26.86 -12.34 0.16
CA PHE A 154 -26.52 -12.01 1.54
C PHE A 154 -27.68 -12.33 2.48
N ALA A 155 -27.36 -12.86 3.66
CA ALA A 155 -28.33 -12.95 4.75
C ALA A 155 -28.73 -11.54 5.20
N ALA A 156 -29.87 -11.44 5.88
CA ALA A 156 -30.28 -10.18 6.49
C ALA A 156 -29.16 -9.66 7.41
N ALA A 157 -28.79 -8.39 7.20
CA ALA A 157 -27.83 -7.72 8.05
C ALA A 157 -28.48 -7.37 9.39
N GLU A 158 -27.75 -7.56 10.48
CA GLU A 158 -28.21 -7.29 11.84
C GLU A 158 -27.57 -6.00 12.36
N ALA A 159 -28.25 -5.29 13.25
CA ALA A 159 -27.70 -4.07 13.87
C ALA A 159 -26.37 -4.37 14.59
N GLY A 160 -25.40 -3.48 14.42
CA GLY A 160 -24.03 -3.62 14.90
C GLY A 160 -23.15 -4.53 14.02
N SER A 161 -23.61 -4.98 12.85
CA SER A 161 -22.86 -5.90 12.00
C SER A 161 -22.97 -5.62 10.50
N ALA A 162 -21.99 -6.12 9.75
CA ALA A 162 -21.98 -6.18 8.29
C ALA A 162 -21.89 -7.65 7.84
N ARG A 163 -22.45 -7.95 6.67
CA ARG A 163 -22.25 -9.22 5.95
C ARG A 163 -21.12 -9.05 4.94
N VAL A 164 -20.11 -9.88 5.04
CA VAL A 164 -18.94 -9.85 4.16
C VAL A 164 -18.82 -11.16 3.41
N ARG A 165 -18.81 -11.10 2.08
CA ARG A 165 -18.55 -12.25 1.22
C ARG A 165 -17.25 -12.04 0.48
N VAL A 166 -16.38 -13.02 0.51
CA VAL A 166 -15.02 -12.92 -0.02
C VAL A 166 -14.97 -13.59 -1.39
N ILE A 167 -14.27 -12.97 -2.32
CA ILE A 167 -14.02 -13.49 -3.67
C ILE A 167 -12.52 -13.45 -3.92
N HIS A 168 -11.94 -14.58 -4.29
CA HIS A 168 -10.53 -14.63 -4.65
C HIS A 168 -10.35 -14.37 -6.15
N ALA A 169 -10.17 -13.11 -6.55
CA ALA A 169 -9.92 -12.73 -7.95
C ALA A 169 -8.42 -12.62 -8.32
N GLY A 170 -7.52 -12.78 -7.34
CA GLY A 170 -6.06 -12.67 -7.50
C GLY A 170 -5.50 -13.70 -8.48
N ALA A 171 -4.48 -13.28 -9.24
CA ALA A 171 -3.90 -14.09 -10.32
C ALA A 171 -2.71 -14.94 -9.88
N ASP A 172 -1.90 -14.43 -8.95
CA ASP A 172 -0.65 -15.02 -8.47
C ASP A 172 -0.65 -15.34 -6.96
N ALA A 173 -1.59 -14.79 -6.20
CA ALA A 173 -1.83 -15.21 -4.83
C ALA A 173 -2.31 -16.68 -4.80
N PRO A 174 -1.74 -17.55 -3.94
CA PRO A 174 -2.12 -18.95 -3.84
C PRO A 174 -3.55 -19.11 -3.31
N GLN A 175 -4.03 -20.34 -3.12
CA GLN A 175 -5.16 -20.56 -2.19
C GLN A 175 -4.80 -19.94 -0.84
N VAL A 176 -5.72 -19.19 -0.23
CA VAL A 176 -5.47 -18.47 1.03
C VAL A 176 -6.59 -18.68 2.03
N ASP A 177 -6.25 -18.41 3.28
CA ASP A 177 -7.16 -18.30 4.40
C ASP A 177 -7.31 -16.81 4.80
N LEU A 178 -8.45 -16.47 5.39
CA LEU A 178 -8.76 -15.17 5.94
C LEU A 178 -8.87 -15.26 7.47
N ASP A 179 -7.99 -14.53 8.14
CA ASP A 179 -7.92 -14.34 9.59
C ASP A 179 -8.43 -12.93 9.92
N VAL A 180 -9.57 -12.82 10.59
CA VAL A 180 -10.22 -11.57 10.97
C VAL A 180 -9.82 -11.22 12.39
N GLY A 181 -9.01 -10.19 12.52
CA GLY A 181 -8.30 -9.84 13.75
C GLY A 181 -6.80 -9.86 13.52
N ALA A 182 -6.34 -10.72 12.60
CA ALA A 182 -4.93 -10.97 12.33
C ALA A 182 -4.18 -11.41 13.60
N ASP A 183 -4.84 -12.24 14.41
CA ASP A 183 -4.41 -12.65 15.74
C ASP A 183 -3.79 -14.05 15.75
N ASP A 184 -4.37 -15.02 15.02
CA ASP A 184 -3.80 -16.37 14.85
C ASP A 184 -3.94 -16.88 13.40
N PRO A 185 -2.87 -16.81 12.58
CA PRO A 185 -2.92 -17.29 11.19
C PRO A 185 -3.08 -18.82 11.08
N SER A 186 -2.96 -19.57 12.18
CA SER A 186 -3.20 -21.02 12.23
C SER A 186 -4.65 -21.39 12.53
N ALA A 187 -5.48 -20.42 12.92
CA ALA A 187 -6.89 -20.59 13.23
C ALA A 187 -7.78 -19.56 12.49
N PRO A 188 -7.72 -19.48 11.15
CA PRO A 188 -8.46 -18.48 10.38
C PRO A 188 -9.98 -18.72 10.45
N GLU A 189 -10.77 -17.64 10.47
CA GLU A 189 -12.25 -17.69 10.44
C GLU A 189 -12.79 -18.24 9.13
N ILE A 190 -12.07 -18.04 8.03
CA ILE A 190 -12.43 -18.57 6.72
C ILE A 190 -11.21 -19.23 6.11
N SER A 191 -11.27 -20.54 5.93
CA SER A 191 -10.17 -21.32 5.35
C SER A 191 -10.45 -21.76 3.91
N ALA A 192 -9.38 -22.16 3.23
CA ALA A 192 -9.38 -22.84 1.95
C ALA A 192 -10.11 -22.06 0.83
N ILE A 193 -9.89 -20.75 0.74
CA ILE A 193 -10.46 -19.92 -0.31
C ILE A 193 -9.64 -20.12 -1.60
N ASP A 194 -10.13 -21.00 -2.46
CA ASP A 194 -9.52 -21.29 -3.76
C ASP A 194 -9.55 -20.07 -4.67
N ARG A 195 -8.51 -19.94 -5.51
CA ARG A 195 -8.49 -18.95 -6.58
C ARG A 195 -9.75 -19.06 -7.43
N PHE A 196 -10.27 -17.90 -7.81
CA PHE A 196 -11.44 -17.73 -8.66
C PHE A 196 -12.73 -18.30 -8.08
N THR A 197 -12.81 -18.43 -6.76
CA THR A 197 -14.03 -18.82 -6.05
C THR A 197 -14.54 -17.70 -5.15
N ALA A 198 -15.76 -17.89 -4.63
CA ALA A 198 -16.37 -17.01 -3.66
C ALA A 198 -16.83 -17.82 -2.45
N THR A 199 -16.76 -17.23 -1.26
CA THR A 199 -17.29 -17.83 -0.04
C THR A 199 -18.82 -17.93 -0.08
N ALA A 200 -19.42 -18.55 0.95
CA ALA A 200 -20.85 -18.77 1.06
C ALA A 200 -21.66 -17.49 0.79
N GLY A 201 -22.77 -17.65 0.04
CA GLY A 201 -23.58 -16.54 -0.45
C GLY A 201 -24.16 -15.64 0.64
N GLU A 202 -24.45 -16.20 1.81
CA GLU A 202 -25.00 -15.46 2.94
C GLU A 202 -24.05 -14.41 3.53
N GLY A 203 -22.74 -14.57 3.31
CA GLY A 203 -21.70 -13.72 3.87
C GLY A 203 -21.42 -13.97 5.36
N ALA A 204 -20.16 -13.84 5.75
CA ALA A 204 -19.74 -13.90 7.15
C ALA A 204 -20.24 -12.65 7.90
N LYS A 205 -20.63 -12.84 9.17
CA LYS A 205 -21.04 -11.74 10.05
C LYS A 205 -19.81 -11.10 10.69
N LEU A 206 -19.54 -9.84 10.38
CA LEU A 206 -18.44 -9.09 11.00
C LEU A 206 -18.99 -7.89 11.79
N PRO A 207 -18.32 -7.48 12.89
CA PRO A 207 -18.74 -6.31 13.66
C PRO A 207 -18.61 -5.03 12.82
N ALA A 208 -19.62 -4.15 12.92
CA ALA A 208 -19.64 -2.87 12.23
C ALA A 208 -19.09 -1.71 13.11
N GLY A 209 -18.87 -0.56 12.49
CA GLY A 209 -18.52 0.69 13.16
C GLY A 209 -17.06 0.82 13.60
N LYS A 210 -16.22 -0.20 13.36
CA LYS A 210 -14.78 -0.17 13.68
C LYS A 210 -13.96 -0.74 12.54
N ALA A 211 -12.74 -0.23 12.40
CA ALA A 211 -11.73 -0.81 11.53
C ALA A 211 -11.40 -2.22 12.02
N LEU A 212 -11.20 -3.14 11.09
CA LEU A 212 -10.77 -4.50 11.37
C LEU A 212 -9.41 -4.72 10.74
N ARG A 213 -8.52 -5.37 11.50
CA ARG A 213 -7.32 -5.93 10.91
C ARG A 213 -7.66 -7.30 10.33
N VAL A 214 -7.12 -7.59 9.17
CA VAL A 214 -7.42 -8.79 8.40
C VAL A 214 -6.11 -9.39 7.92
N GLY A 215 -5.79 -10.59 8.39
CA GLY A 215 -4.69 -11.41 7.94
C GLY A 215 -5.10 -12.27 6.74
N ILE A 216 -4.18 -12.38 5.79
CA ILE A 216 -4.17 -13.43 4.78
C ILE A 216 -3.15 -14.45 5.22
N ALA A 217 -3.56 -15.70 5.33
CA ALA A 217 -2.71 -16.79 5.78
C ALA A 217 -2.65 -17.93 4.75
N LYS A 218 -1.61 -18.76 4.86
CA LYS A 218 -1.45 -20.00 4.11
C LYS A 218 -0.68 -21.00 4.96
N ASP A 219 -1.22 -22.20 5.12
CA ASP A 219 -0.60 -23.30 5.86
C ASP A 219 -0.22 -22.90 7.30
N GLY A 220 -1.07 -22.07 7.92
CA GLY A 220 -0.85 -21.55 9.28
C GLY A 220 0.17 -20.42 9.39
N ALA A 221 0.73 -19.94 8.27
CA ALA A 221 1.65 -18.81 8.24
C ALA A 221 1.00 -17.55 7.67
N SER A 222 1.33 -16.39 8.22
CA SER A 222 0.87 -15.10 7.68
C SER A 222 1.56 -14.80 6.35
N VAL A 223 0.76 -14.48 5.33
CA VAL A 223 1.21 -14.02 4.01
C VAL A 223 1.28 -12.48 3.98
N THR A 224 0.21 -11.82 4.40
CA THR A 224 0.14 -10.36 4.53
C THR A 224 -1.03 -9.96 5.43
N LYS A 225 -1.06 -8.70 5.86
CA LYS A 225 -2.16 -8.10 6.63
C LYS A 225 -2.72 -6.88 5.93
N PHE A 226 -3.96 -6.54 6.26
CA PHE A 226 -4.70 -5.37 5.82
C PHE A 226 -5.41 -4.75 7.02
N THR A 227 -5.60 -3.44 6.98
CA THR A 227 -6.45 -2.73 7.94
C THR A 227 -7.60 -2.11 7.16
N THR A 228 -8.82 -2.58 7.42
CA THR A 228 -10.02 -2.07 6.74
C THR A 228 -10.42 -0.72 7.31
N PRO A 229 -11.12 0.12 6.54
CA PRO A 229 -11.97 1.17 7.10
C PRO A 229 -13.03 0.58 8.04
N ALA A 230 -13.71 1.43 8.79
CA ALA A 230 -14.85 1.00 9.60
C ALA A 230 -15.95 0.39 8.71
N LEU A 231 -16.36 -0.83 9.03
CA LEU A 231 -17.42 -1.49 8.27
C LEU A 231 -18.77 -0.77 8.52
N PRO A 232 -19.55 -0.47 7.46
CA PRO A 232 -20.87 0.15 7.61
C PRO A 232 -21.84 -0.77 8.34
N ASP A 233 -22.60 -0.22 9.28
CA ASP A 233 -23.66 -0.94 9.99
C ASP A 233 -24.78 -1.36 9.03
N GLY A 234 -25.18 -2.63 9.11
CA GLY A 234 -26.13 -3.24 8.17
C GLY A 234 -25.56 -3.47 6.76
N GLY A 235 -24.25 -3.28 6.55
CA GLY A 235 -23.63 -3.34 5.22
C GLY A 235 -23.60 -4.74 4.60
N GLU A 236 -23.80 -4.82 3.29
CA GLU A 236 -23.58 -6.01 2.46
C GLU A 236 -22.37 -5.74 1.56
N ILE A 237 -21.26 -6.46 1.76
CA ILE A 237 -19.98 -6.12 1.14
C ILE A 237 -19.38 -7.35 0.46
N LEU A 238 -19.06 -7.22 -0.82
CA LEU A 238 -18.11 -8.12 -1.48
C LEU A 238 -16.70 -7.62 -1.21
N VAL A 239 -15.85 -8.48 -0.66
CA VAL A 239 -14.41 -8.23 -0.52
C VAL A 239 -13.69 -9.09 -1.55
N ILE A 240 -13.13 -8.44 -2.56
CA ILE A 240 -12.50 -9.10 -3.69
C ILE A 240 -10.99 -8.98 -3.55
N ALA A 241 -10.30 -10.09 -3.27
CA ALA A 241 -8.85 -10.13 -3.30
C ALA A 241 -8.38 -10.05 -4.77
N THR A 242 -7.56 -9.05 -5.11
CA THR A 242 -7.13 -8.73 -6.47
C THR A 242 -5.70 -8.20 -6.46
N GLY A 243 -5.10 -7.98 -7.63
CA GLY A 243 -3.72 -7.52 -7.77
C GLY A 243 -2.71 -8.68 -7.82
N LEU A 244 -1.44 -8.29 -7.69
CA LEU A 244 -0.26 -9.14 -7.80
C LEU A 244 0.46 -9.18 -6.44
N LEU A 245 0.53 -10.37 -5.85
CA LEU A 245 1.25 -10.61 -4.59
C LEU A 245 2.76 -10.54 -4.77
N GLY A 246 3.27 -10.89 -5.96
CA GLY A 246 4.69 -10.73 -6.29
C GLY A 246 5.10 -9.29 -6.61
N GLY A 247 4.14 -8.38 -6.81
CA GLY A 247 4.39 -6.96 -7.07
C GLY A 247 4.61 -6.15 -5.79
N ALA A 248 5.05 -4.89 -5.92
CA ALA A 248 5.13 -4.03 -4.74
C ALA A 248 3.72 -3.62 -4.31
N ALA A 249 3.43 -3.71 -3.01
CA ALA A 249 2.10 -3.43 -2.46
C ALA A 249 1.59 -2.01 -2.80
N ARG A 250 2.48 -1.04 -2.95
CA ARG A 250 2.15 0.35 -3.33
C ARG A 250 1.61 0.44 -4.76
N ASP A 251 2.05 -0.46 -5.64
CA ASP A 251 1.82 -0.33 -7.07
C ASP A 251 0.33 -0.44 -7.33
N ARG A 252 -0.14 0.16 -8.43
CA ARG A 252 -1.57 0.19 -8.76
C ARG A 252 -2.17 -1.21 -8.68
N ASP A 253 -1.47 -2.16 -9.27
CA ASP A 253 -1.75 -3.58 -9.37
C ASP A 253 -1.17 -4.43 -8.23
N GLY A 254 -0.53 -3.86 -7.21
CA GLY A 254 -0.10 -4.60 -6.03
C GLY A 254 -1.28 -5.25 -5.31
N PHE A 255 -1.05 -6.42 -4.69
CA PHE A 255 -2.09 -7.21 -4.03
C PHE A 255 -2.92 -6.37 -3.04
N SER A 256 -4.24 -6.42 -3.18
CA SER A 256 -5.18 -5.51 -2.54
C SER A 256 -6.53 -6.18 -2.29
N LEU A 257 -7.31 -5.62 -1.37
CA LEU A 257 -8.71 -5.99 -1.17
C LEU A 257 -9.63 -4.91 -1.74
N LEU A 258 -10.38 -5.22 -2.79
CA LEU A 258 -11.39 -4.33 -3.35
C LEU A 258 -12.72 -4.55 -2.61
N ALA A 259 -13.16 -3.55 -1.85
CA ALA A 259 -14.46 -3.56 -1.18
C ALA A 259 -15.54 -2.99 -2.10
N VAL A 260 -16.63 -3.76 -2.31
CA VAL A 260 -17.75 -3.38 -3.15
C VAL A 260 -19.05 -3.50 -2.36
N GLY A 261 -19.75 -2.38 -2.19
CA GLY A 261 -21.06 -2.32 -1.54
C GLY A 261 -22.20 -2.24 -2.56
N PRO A 262 -23.47 -2.09 -2.12
CA PRO A 262 -24.62 -2.05 -3.03
C PRO A 262 -24.59 -0.89 -4.02
N LYS A 263 -23.95 0.24 -3.68
CA LYS A 263 -23.83 1.44 -4.52
C LYS A 263 -22.59 1.45 -5.44
N GLY A 264 -21.77 0.40 -5.41
CA GLY A 264 -20.55 0.27 -6.22
C GLY A 264 -19.28 0.09 -5.37
N SER A 265 -18.12 0.40 -5.93
CA SER A 265 -16.84 0.30 -5.24
C SER A 265 -16.81 1.25 -4.03
N ILE A 266 -16.46 0.71 -2.86
CA ILE A 266 -16.22 1.48 -1.64
C ILE A 266 -14.77 1.96 -1.63
N GLY A 267 -13.83 1.09 -2.00
CA GLY A 267 -12.42 1.44 -2.07
C GLY A 267 -11.51 0.23 -2.27
N LEU A 268 -10.28 0.52 -2.67
CA LEU A 268 -9.19 -0.45 -2.77
C LEU A 268 -8.32 -0.35 -1.51
N ILE A 269 -8.28 -1.41 -0.72
CA ILE A 269 -7.53 -1.47 0.53
C ILE A 269 -6.16 -2.08 0.22
N LYS A 270 -5.10 -1.28 0.40
CA LYS A 270 -3.71 -1.71 0.26
C LYS A 270 -3.24 -2.47 1.50
N GLN A 271 -2.23 -3.31 1.33
CA GLN A 271 -1.60 -4.07 2.41
C GLN A 271 -1.12 -3.13 3.53
N ASP A 272 -1.10 -3.62 4.76
CA ASP A 272 -0.48 -2.96 5.90
C ASP A 272 1.01 -2.66 5.60
N PRO A 273 1.57 -1.50 6.02
CA PRO A 273 2.96 -1.17 5.79
C PRO A 273 3.93 -2.21 6.37
N ILE A 274 5.04 -2.40 5.67
CA ILE A 274 6.16 -3.24 6.11
C ILE A 274 7.34 -2.34 6.47
N LEU A 275 8.00 -2.64 7.58
CA LEU A 275 9.20 -1.92 8.00
C LEU A 275 10.34 -2.90 8.32
N TYR A 276 11.55 -2.44 8.04
CA TYR A 276 12.81 -3.11 8.39
C TYR A 276 13.60 -2.17 9.28
N ALA A 277 13.96 -2.63 10.47
CA ALA A 277 14.78 -1.87 11.39
C ALA A 277 16.27 -2.10 11.08
N LEU A 278 17.04 -1.02 11.03
CA LEU A 278 18.49 -1.05 10.83
C LEU A 278 19.17 -0.41 12.05
N HIS A 279 20.08 -1.15 12.68
CA HIS A 279 20.90 -0.57 13.74
C HIS A 279 22.14 0.10 13.17
N ALA A 280 22.20 1.43 13.21
CA ALA A 280 23.30 2.25 12.72
C ALA A 280 23.94 3.17 13.79
N GLY A 281 23.57 3.03 15.07
CA GLY A 281 24.20 3.76 16.20
C GLY A 281 25.58 3.19 16.56
N PRO A 282 26.69 3.92 16.39
CA PRO A 282 28.04 3.34 16.48
C PRO A 282 28.53 2.93 17.86
N ASP A 283 27.94 3.47 18.92
CA ASP A 283 28.30 3.26 20.33
C ASP A 283 27.18 2.62 21.16
N ALA A 284 26.02 2.37 20.55
CA ALA A 284 24.94 1.63 21.19
C ALA A 284 25.25 0.13 21.19
N PRO A 285 24.98 -0.59 22.30
CA PRO A 285 25.01 -2.06 22.31
C PRO A 285 23.91 -2.61 21.38
N PRO A 286 23.86 -3.94 21.12
CA PRO A 286 22.66 -4.53 20.53
C PRO A 286 21.40 -4.06 21.26
N VAL A 287 20.33 -3.81 20.50
CA VAL A 287 19.09 -3.21 21.05
C VAL A 287 17.86 -4.07 20.82
N ASP A 288 16.94 -3.96 21.75
CA ASP A 288 15.57 -4.49 21.67
C ASP A 288 14.63 -3.29 21.44
N ALA A 289 13.58 -3.50 20.65
CA ALA A 289 12.59 -2.47 20.38
C ALA A 289 11.20 -2.87 20.84
N PHE A 290 10.48 -1.93 21.45
CA PHE A 290 9.12 -2.14 21.94
C PHE A 290 8.16 -1.07 21.44
N VAL A 291 6.90 -1.46 21.24
CA VAL A 291 5.75 -0.57 21.11
C VAL A 291 4.75 -0.95 22.19
N GLY A 292 4.51 -0.03 23.13
CA GLY A 292 3.76 -0.39 24.34
C GLY A 292 4.49 -1.49 25.10
N THR A 293 3.87 -2.66 25.28
CA THR A 293 4.50 -3.84 25.91
C THR A 293 4.97 -4.90 24.91
N ALA A 294 4.66 -4.74 23.62
CA ALA A 294 5.00 -5.71 22.59
C ALA A 294 6.44 -5.49 22.11
N GLU A 295 7.24 -6.54 22.15
CA GLU A 295 8.56 -6.57 21.52
C GLU A 295 8.39 -6.65 20.00
N ILE A 296 9.08 -5.78 19.27
CA ILE A 296 9.02 -5.67 17.82
C ILE A 296 10.21 -6.37 17.16
N PHE A 297 11.39 -6.28 17.78
CA PHE A 297 12.56 -7.09 17.46
C PHE A 297 13.48 -7.19 18.68
N ASP A 298 14.25 -8.28 18.74
CA ASP A 298 15.17 -8.63 19.81
C ASP A 298 16.62 -8.62 19.30
N ASN A 299 17.54 -8.16 20.14
CA ASN A 299 18.98 -8.28 19.99
C ASN A 299 19.55 -7.82 18.63
N LEU A 300 19.05 -6.70 18.10
CA LEU A 300 19.55 -6.18 16.84
C LEU A 300 20.93 -5.53 17.04
N ALA A 301 21.99 -6.22 16.64
CA ALA A 301 23.35 -5.70 16.69
C ALA A 301 23.61 -4.62 15.63
N PHE A 302 24.61 -3.76 15.87
CA PHE A 302 25.05 -2.76 14.89
C PHE A 302 25.35 -3.38 13.51
N GLY A 303 24.83 -2.73 12.46
CA GLY A 303 24.91 -3.20 11.08
C GLY A 303 23.85 -4.24 10.72
N GLY A 304 23.11 -4.76 11.71
CA GLY A 304 22.04 -5.73 11.52
C GLY A 304 20.76 -5.10 11.00
N LEU A 305 20.04 -5.88 10.19
CA LEU A 305 18.70 -5.58 9.68
C LEU A 305 17.71 -6.58 10.29
N SER A 306 16.56 -6.11 10.77
CA SER A 306 15.51 -6.97 11.31
C SER A 306 14.85 -7.82 10.22
N ALA A 307 14.10 -8.84 10.64
CA ALA A 307 13.05 -9.42 9.82
C ALA A 307 11.98 -8.36 9.44
N PRO A 308 11.18 -8.58 8.38
CA PRO A 308 10.07 -7.68 8.05
C PRO A 308 9.06 -7.63 9.19
N ILE A 309 8.68 -6.41 9.57
CA ILE A 309 7.66 -6.15 10.58
C ILE A 309 6.47 -5.52 9.86
N GLN A 310 5.30 -6.15 9.91
CA GLN A 310 4.09 -5.62 9.29
C GLN A 310 3.13 -5.07 10.35
N VAL A 311 2.81 -3.79 10.25
CA VAL A 311 1.98 -3.05 11.21
C VAL A 311 0.81 -2.38 10.52
N SER A 312 -0.27 -2.09 11.24
CA SER A 312 -1.35 -1.29 10.68
C SER A 312 -0.84 0.12 10.26
N PRO A 313 -1.51 0.80 9.30
CA PRO A 313 -1.18 2.17 8.98
C PRO A 313 -1.36 3.08 10.20
N GLY A 314 -0.39 3.95 10.45
CA GLY A 314 -0.38 4.82 11.64
C GLY A 314 1.00 5.27 12.07
N SER A 315 1.07 5.91 13.22
CA SER A 315 2.33 6.29 13.87
C SER A 315 2.53 5.47 15.13
N TYR A 316 3.78 5.08 15.40
CA TYR A 316 4.14 4.23 16.53
C TYR A 316 5.22 4.90 17.35
N ASP A 317 5.01 5.00 18.66
CA ASP A 317 6.07 5.37 19.60
C ASP A 317 6.91 4.14 19.90
N VAL A 318 8.16 4.18 19.46
CA VAL A 318 9.12 3.08 19.58
C VAL A 318 10.10 3.40 20.69
N ASP A 319 10.20 2.47 21.63
CA ASP A 319 11.17 2.50 22.70
C ASP A 319 12.32 1.54 22.38
N LEU A 320 13.56 2.04 22.41
CA LEU A 320 14.75 1.20 22.31
C LEU A 320 15.39 1.00 23.67
N PHE A 321 15.78 -0.23 23.96
CA PHE A 321 16.53 -0.62 25.13
C PHE A 321 17.81 -1.33 24.70
N GLY A 322 18.84 -1.30 25.55
CA GLY A 322 19.96 -2.23 25.38
C GLY A 322 19.49 -3.66 25.60
N HIS A 323 20.00 -4.59 24.80
CA HIS A 323 19.53 -5.97 24.76
C HIS A 323 19.54 -6.63 26.15
N THR A 324 18.42 -7.25 26.51
CA THR A 324 18.32 -8.11 27.69
C THR A 324 17.66 -9.43 27.29
N ALA A 325 18.17 -10.56 27.80
CA ALA A 325 17.61 -11.86 27.43
C ALA A 325 16.13 -11.99 27.79
N GLY A 326 15.32 -12.40 26.81
CA GLY A 326 13.88 -12.63 26.94
C GLY A 326 13.02 -11.44 26.51
N SER A 327 11.75 -11.70 26.20
CA SER A 327 10.88 -10.74 25.50
C SER A 327 10.06 -9.80 26.39
N THR A 328 10.43 -9.65 27.67
CA THR A 328 9.69 -8.77 28.58
C THR A 328 10.26 -7.36 28.49
N ARG A 329 9.39 -6.37 28.22
CA ARG A 329 9.79 -4.96 28.20
C ARG A 329 10.47 -4.56 29.52
N PRO A 330 11.68 -3.97 29.48
CA PRO A 330 12.33 -3.46 30.67
C PRO A 330 11.51 -2.35 31.36
N THR A 331 11.63 -2.23 32.68
CA THR A 331 10.99 -1.18 33.48
C THR A 331 11.87 0.07 33.64
N THR A 332 13.10 0.02 33.16
CA THR A 332 14.03 1.16 33.12
C THR A 332 13.57 2.19 32.10
N THR A 333 14.18 3.37 32.14
CA THR A 333 13.97 4.36 31.06
C THR A 333 14.56 3.85 29.75
N PRO A 334 13.84 3.92 28.62
CA PRO A 334 14.39 3.59 27.31
C PRO A 334 15.62 4.44 26.99
N ALA A 335 16.56 3.87 26.24
CA ALA A 335 17.68 4.59 25.66
C ALA A 335 17.21 5.63 24.62
N LEU A 336 16.09 5.33 23.95
CA LEU A 336 15.39 6.21 23.04
C LEU A 336 13.88 5.95 23.13
N SER A 337 13.07 6.99 23.11
CA SER A 337 11.63 6.92 22.89
C SER A 337 11.26 7.92 21.81
N GLN A 338 10.84 7.43 20.64
CA GLN A 338 10.56 8.30 19.50
C GLN A 338 9.48 7.71 18.59
N SER A 339 8.63 8.59 18.06
CA SER A 339 7.67 8.22 17.04
C SER A 339 8.34 7.88 15.71
N THR A 340 7.83 6.86 15.01
CA THR A 340 8.18 6.54 13.62
C THR A 340 7.74 7.60 12.62
N GLY A 341 6.82 8.49 13.02
CA GLY A 341 5.98 9.24 12.09
C GLY A 341 4.94 8.33 11.40
N ALA A 342 4.18 8.89 10.47
CA ALA A 342 3.09 8.18 9.81
C ALA A 342 3.60 7.14 8.79
N LEU A 343 3.15 5.90 8.97
CA LEU A 343 3.36 4.77 8.06
C LEU A 343 2.07 4.52 7.27
N ALA A 344 2.16 4.53 5.94
CA ALA A 344 1.00 4.43 5.06
C ALA A 344 0.80 3.01 4.50
N ALA A 345 -0.44 2.62 4.28
CA ALA A 345 -0.77 1.37 3.61
C ALA A 345 -0.09 1.25 2.23
N GLY A 346 0.38 0.05 1.89
CA GLY A 346 1.08 -0.27 0.66
C GLY A 346 2.57 0.05 0.68
N GLU A 347 3.06 0.76 1.69
CA GLU A 347 4.44 1.25 1.72
C GLU A 347 5.40 0.33 2.47
N SER A 348 6.68 0.43 2.08
CA SER A 348 7.79 -0.22 2.79
C SER A 348 8.79 0.81 3.27
N TYR A 349 9.35 0.60 4.47
CA TYR A 349 10.24 1.57 5.12
C TYR A 349 11.51 0.92 5.65
N LEU A 350 12.64 1.61 5.49
CA LEU A 350 13.85 1.38 6.27
C LEU A 350 13.82 2.33 7.48
N VAL A 351 13.77 1.78 8.70
CA VAL A 351 13.80 2.57 9.94
C VAL A 351 15.17 2.43 10.58
N ALA A 352 16.01 3.45 10.47
CA ALA A 352 17.37 3.41 11.02
C ALA A 352 17.42 4.01 12.43
N ALA A 353 17.94 3.25 13.39
CA ALA A 353 18.39 3.78 14.68
C ALA A 353 19.83 4.28 14.51
N THR A 354 20.06 5.58 14.58
CA THR A 354 21.36 6.21 14.29
C THR A 354 21.62 7.39 15.22
N GLY A 355 22.88 7.78 15.41
CA GLY A 355 23.28 8.72 16.45
C GLY A 355 24.06 8.03 17.56
N PHE A 356 24.67 8.84 18.43
CA PHE A 356 25.40 8.35 19.59
C PHE A 356 24.47 8.16 20.79
N LEU A 357 24.62 7.04 21.50
CA LEU A 357 23.98 6.81 22.79
C LEU A 357 24.62 7.62 23.91
N ALA A 358 25.92 7.94 23.79
CA ALA A 358 26.65 8.69 24.80
C ALA A 358 25.97 10.04 25.15
N ALA A 359 25.83 10.30 26.45
CA ALA A 359 25.20 11.52 26.94
C ALA A 359 25.98 12.77 26.49
N GLY A 360 25.24 13.79 26.01
CA GLY A 360 25.82 15.06 25.56
C GLY A 360 26.49 15.00 24.18
N ALA A 361 26.37 13.90 23.44
CA ALA A 361 26.83 13.82 22.06
C ALA A 361 26.12 14.85 21.17
N ALA A 362 26.85 15.44 20.22
CA ALA A 362 26.31 16.44 19.29
C ALA A 362 25.14 15.91 18.44
N GLN A 363 25.14 14.61 18.19
CA GLN A 363 24.13 13.90 17.44
C GLN A 363 23.64 12.70 18.27
N PRO A 364 22.64 12.90 19.15
CA PRO A 364 22.12 11.82 19.99
C PRO A 364 21.41 10.76 19.16
N LEU A 365 21.29 9.56 19.74
CA LEU A 365 20.53 8.45 19.16
C LEU A 365 19.11 8.89 18.80
N ARG A 366 18.66 8.54 17.60
CA ARG A 366 17.33 8.84 17.08
C ARG A 366 16.86 7.75 16.11
N LEU A 367 15.56 7.76 15.82
CA LEU A 367 14.98 7.00 14.71
C LEU A 367 14.83 7.90 13.48
N ALA A 368 15.11 7.34 12.30
CA ALA A 368 14.80 7.97 11.02
C ALA A 368 14.15 6.94 10.09
N ALA A 369 12.94 7.25 9.62
CA ALA A 369 12.20 6.38 8.70
C ALA A 369 12.37 6.87 7.26
N TYR A 370 12.83 5.98 6.39
CA TYR A 370 13.02 6.23 4.96
C TYR A 370 12.07 5.33 4.17
N ARG A 371 11.03 5.93 3.58
CA ARG A 371 10.15 5.23 2.63
C ARG A 371 10.97 4.70 1.47
N GLU A 372 10.99 3.40 1.25
CA GLU A 372 11.52 2.82 0.02
C GLU A 372 10.59 3.25 -1.09
N ALA A 373 11.06 3.96 -2.12
CA ALA A 373 10.23 4.46 -3.22
C ALA A 373 11.00 4.44 -4.54
N PHE A 374 11.88 3.45 -4.68
CA PHE A 374 12.73 3.36 -5.85
C PHE A 374 11.90 3.25 -7.12
N ASP A 375 12.37 3.93 -8.16
CA ASP A 375 11.82 3.79 -9.50
C ASP A 375 11.96 2.35 -9.99
N ARG A 376 10.83 1.73 -10.33
CA ARG A 376 10.74 0.34 -10.76
C ARG A 376 10.71 0.14 -12.27
N SER A 377 10.66 1.21 -13.05
CA SER A 377 10.44 1.16 -14.49
C SER A 377 11.63 0.62 -15.30
N ALA A 378 12.83 0.67 -14.74
CA ALA A 378 14.07 0.22 -15.39
C ALA A 378 14.74 -0.95 -14.65
N THR A 379 15.46 -1.78 -15.42
CA THR A 379 16.29 -2.88 -14.91
C THR A 379 17.64 -2.43 -14.40
N ASP A 380 18.05 -1.18 -14.65
CA ASP A 380 19.30 -0.67 -14.12
C ASP A 380 19.24 -0.55 -12.59
N PRO A 381 20.36 -0.83 -11.90
CA PRO A 381 20.43 -0.67 -10.45
C PRO A 381 20.07 0.75 -10.00
N LYS A 382 19.37 0.86 -8.87
CA LYS A 382 19.03 2.14 -8.23
C LYS A 382 19.70 2.22 -6.86
N LEU A 383 20.43 3.31 -6.61
CA LEU A 383 21.10 3.57 -5.34
C LEU A 383 20.51 4.81 -4.66
N ARG A 384 20.22 4.71 -3.37
CA ARG A 384 19.80 5.84 -2.54
C ARG A 384 20.73 5.99 -1.35
N ALA A 385 21.41 7.12 -1.26
CA ALA A 385 22.32 7.38 -0.15
C ALA A 385 21.53 7.80 1.11
N VAL A 386 21.98 7.33 2.27
CA VAL A 386 21.50 7.77 3.59
C VAL A 386 22.71 8.13 4.45
N HIS A 387 22.70 9.30 5.07
CA HIS A 387 23.76 9.72 5.97
C HIS A 387 23.43 9.37 7.42
N ALA A 388 24.02 8.30 7.93
CA ALA A 388 23.80 7.78 9.30
C ALA A 388 25.08 7.76 10.16
N SER A 389 26.14 8.46 9.74
CA SER A 389 27.38 8.62 10.52
C SER A 389 27.29 9.89 11.38
N PRO A 390 27.21 9.80 12.72
CA PRO A 390 26.85 10.95 13.56
C PRO A 390 27.95 12.00 13.78
N ASP A 391 29.22 11.66 13.57
CA ASP A 391 30.36 12.58 13.69
C ASP A 391 30.96 12.99 12.35
N ALA A 392 30.41 12.49 11.24
CA ALA A 392 30.80 12.98 9.92
C ALA A 392 30.20 14.38 9.68
N PRO A 393 30.96 15.29 9.03
CA PRO A 393 30.42 16.56 8.58
C PRO A 393 29.41 16.31 7.46
N LYS A 394 28.79 17.38 6.95
CA LYS A 394 28.07 17.32 5.67
C LYS A 394 28.96 16.69 4.59
N VAL A 395 28.49 15.66 3.89
CA VAL A 395 29.31 14.87 2.94
C VAL A 395 28.84 14.96 1.50
N ASP A 396 29.80 14.84 0.59
CA ASP A 396 29.58 14.43 -0.80
C ASP A 396 29.94 12.95 -0.94
N ILE A 397 29.15 12.23 -1.73
CA ILE A 397 29.37 10.83 -2.10
C ILE A 397 29.43 10.77 -3.62
N GLY A 398 30.44 10.09 -4.18
CA GLY A 398 30.49 9.88 -5.63
C GLY A 398 31.54 8.89 -6.08
N LEU A 399 31.78 8.81 -7.39
CA LEU A 399 32.80 7.89 -7.92
C LEU A 399 34.19 8.45 -7.64
N ALA A 400 35.10 7.64 -7.11
CA ALA A 400 36.47 8.03 -6.81
C ALA A 400 37.52 7.04 -7.32
N PRO A 401 37.55 6.72 -8.63
CA PRO A 401 38.50 5.76 -9.20
C PRO A 401 39.97 6.20 -9.08
N HIS A 402 40.21 7.51 -8.92
CA HIS A 402 41.56 8.10 -8.92
C HIS A 402 41.83 8.97 -7.67
N GLY A 403 41.21 8.63 -6.54
CA GLY A 403 41.51 9.29 -5.26
C GLY A 403 40.91 10.68 -5.06
N ALA A 404 39.99 11.10 -5.93
CA ALA A 404 39.10 12.23 -5.73
C ALA A 404 37.70 11.90 -6.27
N ILE A 405 36.66 12.46 -5.66
CA ILE A 405 35.28 12.30 -6.14
C ILE A 405 35.10 13.03 -7.47
N ASN A 406 34.81 12.26 -8.53
CA ASN A 406 34.38 12.76 -9.83
C ASN A 406 33.66 11.65 -10.65
N PRO A 407 32.36 11.79 -10.95
CA PRO A 407 31.45 12.84 -10.50
C PRO A 407 30.99 12.65 -9.06
N VAL A 408 30.53 13.75 -8.43
CA VAL A 408 29.69 13.68 -7.22
C VAL A 408 28.33 13.10 -7.63
N LEU A 409 27.90 12.04 -6.95
CA LEU A 409 26.61 11.37 -7.19
C LEU A 409 25.53 11.90 -6.24
N PHE A 410 25.91 12.18 -4.99
CA PHE A 410 25.05 12.76 -3.96
C PHE A 410 25.82 13.87 -3.26
N GLY A 411 25.34 15.11 -3.44
CA GLY A 411 26.01 16.29 -2.93
C GLY A 411 25.40 16.77 -1.61
N GLY A 412 26.24 17.05 -0.63
CA GLY A 412 25.87 17.82 0.54
C GLY A 412 24.81 17.17 1.42
N LEU A 413 24.88 15.87 1.67
CA LEU A 413 24.00 15.22 2.63
C LEU A 413 24.42 15.61 4.05
N THR A 414 23.47 16.00 4.88
CA THR A 414 23.66 16.22 6.32
C THR A 414 23.27 14.95 7.08
N PHE A 415 23.75 14.78 8.30
CA PHE A 415 23.37 13.64 9.14
C PHE A 415 21.84 13.52 9.29
N GLY A 416 21.29 12.38 8.88
CA GLY A 416 19.87 12.07 8.86
C GLY A 416 19.23 12.21 7.47
N ASP A 417 19.87 12.95 6.56
CA ASP A 417 19.36 13.12 5.21
C ASP A 417 19.47 11.83 4.39
N ALA A 418 18.57 11.71 3.42
CA ALA A 418 18.66 10.73 2.35
C ALA A 418 18.58 11.43 0.99
N SER A 419 19.20 10.85 -0.03
CA SER A 419 19.03 11.31 -1.40
C SER A 419 17.61 11.04 -1.91
N ASP A 420 17.34 11.46 -3.15
CA ASP A 420 16.05 11.28 -3.83
C ASP A 420 15.49 9.87 -3.66
N ALA A 421 14.19 9.80 -3.37
CA ALA A 421 13.51 8.57 -3.01
C ALA A 421 13.40 7.57 -4.18
N MET A 422 13.41 8.05 -5.43
CA MET A 422 13.41 7.22 -6.63
C MET A 422 14.75 6.52 -6.88
N GLY A 423 15.82 6.99 -6.21
CA GLY A 423 17.17 6.48 -6.34
C GLY A 423 17.86 6.92 -7.63
N LEU A 424 19.19 7.00 -7.55
CA LEU A 424 20.05 7.29 -8.68
C LEU A 424 20.29 6.02 -9.49
N THR A 425 20.13 6.09 -10.81
CA THR A 425 20.51 5.00 -11.72
C THR A 425 22.03 4.79 -11.70
N ALA A 426 22.46 3.55 -11.53
CA ALA A 426 23.86 3.15 -11.54
C ALA A 426 24.11 2.07 -12.60
N PRO A 427 25.32 1.94 -13.16
CA PRO A 427 25.67 0.83 -14.04
C PRO A 427 25.83 -0.47 -13.22
N VAL A 428 25.72 -1.62 -13.87
CA VAL A 428 26.06 -2.95 -13.29
C VAL A 428 27.58 -3.11 -13.28
N ALA A 429 28.21 -2.85 -12.13
CA ALA A 429 29.66 -2.84 -11.97
C ALA A 429 30.08 -2.84 -10.48
N SER A 430 31.37 -2.98 -10.22
CA SER A 430 31.96 -2.65 -8.92
C SER A 430 32.31 -1.16 -8.89
N LEU A 431 31.50 -0.36 -8.21
CA LEU A 431 31.66 1.10 -8.16
C LEU A 431 32.71 1.49 -7.12
N PRO A 432 33.77 2.23 -7.50
CA PRO A 432 34.69 2.83 -6.54
C PRO A 432 34.01 4.06 -5.93
N ILE A 433 33.38 3.91 -4.77
CA ILE A 433 32.70 4.99 -4.06
C ILE A 433 33.68 5.71 -3.13
N GLY A 434 33.77 7.03 -3.29
CA GLY A 434 34.41 7.94 -2.36
C GLY A 434 33.39 8.71 -1.55
N VAL A 435 33.74 8.99 -0.29
CA VAL A 435 33.02 9.92 0.59
C VAL A 435 34.00 11.02 1.00
N SER A 436 33.59 12.28 0.93
CA SER A 436 34.39 13.44 1.35
C SER A 436 33.52 14.48 2.06
N PRO A 437 34.09 15.41 2.83
CA PRO A 437 33.37 16.61 3.24
C PRO A 437 32.81 17.34 2.01
N ALA A 438 31.63 17.93 2.16
CA ALA A 438 30.93 18.60 1.06
C ALA A 438 31.78 19.72 0.44
N GLY A 439 31.88 19.72 -0.88
CA GLY A 439 32.70 20.67 -1.65
C GLY A 439 34.21 20.39 -1.61
N GLN A 440 34.66 19.28 -1.01
CA GLN A 440 36.08 18.93 -0.89
C GLN A 440 36.40 17.56 -1.51
N PRO A 441 36.25 17.39 -2.85
CA PRO A 441 36.28 16.09 -3.50
C PRO A 441 37.63 15.34 -3.39
N SER A 442 38.73 16.03 -3.08
CA SER A 442 40.05 15.42 -2.87
C SER A 442 40.33 15.01 -1.43
N SER A 443 39.47 15.43 -0.48
CA SER A 443 39.59 15.12 0.95
C SER A 443 38.78 13.88 1.31
N LEU A 444 39.11 12.73 0.71
CA LEU A 444 38.37 11.49 0.93
C LEU A 444 38.48 11.03 2.39
N VAL A 445 37.34 10.86 3.07
CA VAL A 445 37.24 10.26 4.42
C VAL A 445 37.10 8.75 4.35
N ALA A 446 36.62 8.22 3.22
CA ALA A 446 36.54 6.79 2.97
C ALA A 446 36.56 6.48 1.46
N ARG A 447 37.10 5.31 1.12
CA ARG A 447 37.00 4.69 -0.20
C ARG A 447 36.47 3.28 -0.05
N LEU A 448 35.43 2.95 -0.82
CA LEU A 448 34.73 1.68 -0.72
C LEU A 448 34.44 1.16 -2.13
N THR A 449 34.29 -0.15 -2.26
CA THR A 449 33.86 -0.78 -3.51
C THR A 449 32.46 -1.33 -3.31
N VAL A 450 31.48 -0.77 -4.01
CA VAL A 450 30.08 -1.20 -3.93
C VAL A 450 29.72 -1.97 -5.20
N PRO A 451 29.50 -3.30 -5.12
CA PRO A 451 29.03 -4.06 -6.27
C PRO A 451 27.56 -3.73 -6.55
N THR A 452 27.21 -3.57 -7.82
CA THR A 452 25.84 -3.42 -8.27
C THR A 452 25.41 -4.54 -9.21
N ALA A 453 24.14 -4.94 -9.13
CA ALA A 453 23.55 -5.98 -9.98
C ALA A 453 22.32 -5.45 -10.74
N ALA A 454 22.00 -6.06 -11.88
CA ALA A 454 20.79 -5.75 -12.61
C ALA A 454 19.55 -5.95 -11.72
N GLY A 455 18.62 -5.00 -11.73
CA GLY A 455 17.40 -5.00 -10.92
C GLY A 455 17.61 -4.63 -9.45
N GLN A 456 18.84 -4.50 -8.98
CA GLN A 456 19.13 -4.15 -7.58
C GLN A 456 18.58 -2.77 -7.23
N ARG A 457 17.96 -2.66 -6.05
CA ARG A 457 17.53 -1.39 -5.50
C ARG A 457 18.03 -1.31 -4.07
N ALA A 458 18.93 -0.39 -3.78
CA ALA A 458 19.65 -0.42 -2.52
C ALA A 458 19.73 0.94 -1.84
N PHE A 459 19.46 0.94 -0.53
CA PHE A 459 19.91 2.02 0.34
C PHE A 459 21.41 1.83 0.62
N VAL A 460 22.19 2.86 0.37
CA VAL A 460 23.62 2.92 0.71
C VAL A 460 23.75 3.80 1.94
N VAL A 461 23.73 3.18 3.11
CA VAL A 461 23.71 3.88 4.41
C VAL A 461 25.14 4.06 4.92
N ALA A 462 25.61 5.31 4.97
CA ALA A 462 26.89 5.64 5.58
C ALA A 462 26.75 5.63 7.10
N ALA A 463 27.25 4.59 7.78
CA ALA A 463 27.06 4.36 9.21
C ALA A 463 28.42 4.25 9.92
N GLY A 464 28.39 4.23 11.25
CA GLY A 464 29.61 4.19 12.05
C GLY A 464 30.17 5.59 12.36
N ALA A 465 31.16 5.64 13.23
CA ALA A 465 31.85 6.89 13.59
C ALA A 465 33.18 7.05 12.84
N ILE A 466 33.55 8.29 12.50
CA ILE A 466 34.87 8.63 11.95
C ILE A 466 35.93 8.64 13.05
N SER A 467 35.61 9.23 14.21
CA SER A 467 36.54 9.51 15.30
C SER A 467 36.91 8.30 16.17
N HIS A 468 36.02 7.30 16.28
CA HIS A 468 36.19 6.17 17.19
C HIS A 468 36.73 4.92 16.48
N GLN A 469 38.05 4.88 16.26
CA GLN A 469 38.73 3.69 15.70
C GLN A 469 39.20 2.68 16.76
N GLN A 470 39.15 3.01 18.06
CA GLN A 470 39.80 2.17 19.10
C GLN A 470 38.87 1.42 20.07
N ASN A 471 37.56 1.66 20.10
CA ASN A 471 36.60 0.89 20.93
C ASN A 471 35.12 0.99 20.48
N GLY A 472 34.84 1.49 19.26
CA GLY A 472 33.49 1.69 18.73
C GLY A 472 33.38 1.25 17.26
N GLN A 473 32.17 1.26 16.69
CA GLN A 473 31.95 0.83 15.31
C GLN A 473 32.43 1.90 14.32
N GLY A 474 33.60 1.68 13.71
CA GLY A 474 34.18 2.58 12.72
C GLY A 474 33.33 2.73 11.45
N PHE A 475 33.54 3.84 10.73
CA PHE A 475 32.84 4.19 9.49
C PHE A 475 32.79 3.04 8.46
N ARG A 476 31.62 2.81 7.88
CA ARG A 476 31.36 1.82 6.83
C ARG A 476 30.10 2.15 6.05
N LEU A 477 29.87 1.46 4.94
CA LEU A 477 28.57 1.47 4.26
C LEU A 477 27.78 0.20 4.63
N LEU A 478 26.51 0.37 4.97
CA LEU A 478 25.53 -0.70 5.07
C LEU A 478 24.67 -0.62 3.81
N VAL A 479 24.83 -1.59 2.92
CA VAL A 479 24.07 -1.68 1.66
C VAL A 479 22.85 -2.55 1.93
N VAL A 480 21.69 -1.91 2.08
CA VAL A 480 20.40 -2.59 2.26
C VAL A 480 19.74 -2.78 0.91
N ASP A 481 19.78 -4.01 0.39
CA ASP A 481 19.16 -4.39 -0.88
C ASP A 481 17.70 -4.76 -0.67
N THR A 482 16.82 -4.08 -1.40
CA THR A 482 15.36 -4.19 -1.32
C THR A 482 14.77 -4.99 -2.48
N ALA A 483 15.60 -5.47 -3.41
CA ALA A 483 15.16 -6.36 -4.48
C ALA A 483 14.78 -7.78 -3.98
N PRO A 484 15.55 -8.43 -3.07
CA PRO A 484 15.11 -9.68 -2.48
C PRO A 484 14.04 -9.45 -1.41
N THR A 485 13.18 -10.45 -1.20
CA THR A 485 12.23 -10.49 -0.09
C THR A 485 12.52 -11.75 0.75
N PRO A 486 12.91 -11.61 2.04
CA PRO A 486 13.10 -10.35 2.77
C PRO A 486 14.31 -9.55 2.28
N TRP A 487 14.33 -8.24 2.59
CA TRP A 487 15.48 -7.37 2.33
C TRP A 487 16.74 -7.90 3.01
N THR A 488 17.90 -7.58 2.43
CA THR A 488 19.19 -8.03 2.95
C THR A 488 20.12 -6.84 3.21
N VAL A 489 21.08 -7.00 4.11
CA VAL A 489 22.10 -5.99 4.38
C VAL A 489 23.50 -6.58 4.20
N THR A 490 24.36 -5.85 3.49
CA THR A 490 25.78 -6.16 3.36
C THR A 490 26.62 -5.03 3.93
N THR A 491 27.62 -5.36 4.73
CA THR A 491 28.60 -4.38 5.23
C THR A 491 29.76 -4.24 4.26
N VAL A 492 30.06 -3.01 3.85
CA VAL A 492 31.23 -2.68 3.03
C VAL A 492 32.17 -1.81 3.85
N LEU A 493 33.40 -2.29 4.04
CA LEU A 493 34.43 -1.59 4.81
C LEU A 493 35.31 -0.72 3.92
N PRO A 494 35.84 0.41 4.43
CA PRO A 494 36.83 1.21 3.70
C PRO A 494 38.13 0.45 3.44
N HIS A 495 38.83 0.79 2.35
CA HIS A 495 40.16 0.26 1.98
C HIS A 495 41.20 1.37 1.78
#